data_AF-A0A7C4QNL0-F1
#
_entry.id   AF-A0A7C4QNL0-F1
#
_cell.length_a   1.000
_cell.length_b   1.000
_cell.length_c   1.000
_cell.angle_alpha   90.00
_cell.angle_beta   90.00
_cell.angle_gamma   90.00
#
_symmetry.space_group_name_H-M   'P 1'
#
loop_
_entity.id
_entity.type
_entity.pdbx_description
1 polymer ?
#
loop_
_entity_poly.entity_id
_entity_poly.type
_entity_poly.pdbx_seq_one_letter_code
_entity_poly.pdbx_strand_id
1 'polypeptide(L)' 'MDVGSEPGYAVGWFTLSLLNAGLAQSKNRSGLLWWLISLFLGPIATFILVAFCRKLPEIPV' A
#
# COMPACT_ATOMS: atom_id res chain seq x y z
N MET A 1 -24.14 -24.87 0.21
CA MET A 1 -22.88 -24.22 -0.19
C MET A 1 -22.83 -22.93 0.57
N ASP A 2 -22.31 -22.95 1.78
CA ASP A 2 -22.10 -21.74 2.57
C ASP A 2 -20.97 -20.97 1.89
N VAL A 3 -21.31 -19.93 1.13
CA VAL A 3 -20.37 -18.93 0.64
C VAL A 3 -19.97 -18.12 1.87
N GLY A 4 -19.16 -18.74 2.72
CA GLY A 4 -18.61 -18.15 3.92
C GLY A 4 -17.85 -16.90 3.52
N SER A 5 -18.11 -15.80 4.22
CA SER A 5 -17.30 -14.59 4.17
C SER A 5 -15.82 -14.95 4.31
N GLU A 6 -15.05 -14.92 3.23
CA GLU A 6 -13.64 -15.34 3.22
C GLU A 6 -12.79 -14.35 4.04
N PRO A 7 -12.40 -14.65 5.29
CA PRO A 7 -11.55 -13.74 6.07
C PRO A 7 -10.22 -13.47 5.35
N GLY A 8 -9.80 -14.36 4.45
CA GLY A 8 -8.64 -14.21 3.59
C GLY A 8 -8.67 -12.96 2.71
N TYR A 9 -9.84 -12.47 2.30
CA TYR A 9 -9.91 -11.23 1.51
C TYR A 9 -9.54 -10.00 2.34
N ALA A 10 -10.10 -9.87 3.56
CA ALA A 10 -9.79 -8.76 4.46
C ALA A 10 -8.33 -8.81 4.93
N VAL A 11 -7.82 -9.99 5.26
CA VAL A 11 -6.41 -10.20 5.65
C VAL A 11 -5.46 -9.94 4.47
N GLY A 12 -5.81 -10.40 3.27
CA GLY A 12 -5.06 -10.14 2.04
C GLY A 12 -4.99 -8.65 1.72
N TRP A 13 -6.12 -7.94 1.86
CA TRP A 13 -6.21 -6.50 1.66
C TRP A 13 -5.37 -5.70 2.68
N PHE A 14 -5.44 -6.07 3.96
CA PHE A 14 -4.62 -5.45 5.01
C PHE A 14 -3.12 -5.74 4.83
N THR A 15 -2.77 -6.96 4.44
CA THR A 15 -1.39 -7.32 4.11
C THR A 15 -0.88 -6.51 2.92
N LEU A 16 -1.70 -6.38 1.86
CA LEU A 16 -1.35 -5.58 0.69
C LEU A 16 -1.14 -4.11 1.05
N SER A 17 -1.98 -3.54 1.93
CA SER A 17 -1.81 -2.15 2.36
C SER A 17 -0.49 -1.94 3.10
N LEU A 18 -0.07 -2.89 3.94
CA LEU A 18 1.25 -2.86 4.61
C LEU A 18 2.41 -2.97 3.61
N LEU A 19 2.30 -3.83 2.60
CA LEU A 19 3.32 -3.91 1.53
C LEU A 19 3.44 -2.60 0.77
N ASN A 20 2.32 -1.94 0.44
CA ASN A 20 2.33 -0.62 -0.19
C ASN A 20 3.00 0.45 0.69
N ALA A 21 2.85 0.35 2.02
CA ALA A 21 3.55 1.21 2.98
C ALA A 21 5.07 1.05 2.90
N GLY A 22 5.56 -0.19 2.79
CA GLY A 22 6.98 -0.50 2.58
C GLY A 22 7.50 -0.01 1.24
N LEU A 23 6.72 -0.21 0.16
CA LEU A 23 7.03 0.29 -1.18
C LEU A 23 7.11 1.82 -1.24
N ALA A 24 6.29 2.52 -0.46
CA ALA A 24 6.36 3.98 -0.36
C ALA A 24 7.61 4.45 0.39
N GLN A 25 7.98 3.77 1.48
CA GLN A 25 9.19 4.09 2.25
C GLN A 25 10.47 3.91 1.43
N SER A 26 10.56 2.86 0.62
CA SER A 26 11.72 2.67 -0.28
C SER A 26 11.86 3.78 -1.34
N LYS A 27 10.76 4.49 -1.61
CA LYS A 27 10.70 5.68 -2.47
C LYS A 27 10.86 6.99 -1.69
N ASN A 28 11.33 6.97 -0.44
CA ASN A 28 11.48 8.13 0.44
C ASN A 28 10.14 8.88 0.65
N ARG A 29 9.02 8.17 0.68
CA ARG A 29 7.68 8.72 0.96
C ARG A 29 7.16 8.18 2.28
N SER A 30 6.19 8.89 2.88
CA SER A 30 5.57 8.48 4.14
C SER A 30 4.84 7.14 3.99
N GLY A 31 5.39 6.08 4.61
CA GLY A 31 4.78 4.75 4.58
C GLY A 31 3.39 4.72 5.21
N LEU A 32 3.21 5.40 6.34
CA LEU A 32 1.93 5.42 7.06
C LEU A 32 0.81 6.07 6.23
N LEU A 33 1.12 7.14 5.51
CA LEU A 33 0.14 7.79 4.63
C LEU A 33 -0.27 6.84 3.49
N TRP A 34 0.70 6.17 2.87
CA TRP A 34 0.43 5.22 1.77
C TRP A 34 -0.25 3.93 2.24
N TRP A 35 -0.01 3.51 3.48
CA TRP A 35 -0.76 2.45 4.13
C TRP A 35 -2.24 2.81 4.26
N LEU A 36 -2.54 3.99 4.84
CA LEU A 36 -3.92 4.48 5.00
C LEU A 36 -4.63 4.61 3.65
N ILE A 37 -3.96 5.21 2.66
CA ILE A 37 -4.49 5.31 1.28
C ILE A 37 -4.82 3.92 0.74
N SER A 38 -3.94 2.94 0.94
CA SER A 38 -4.13 1.57 0.46
C SER A 38 -5.22 0.81 1.20
N LEU A 39 -5.56 1.16 2.45
CA LEU A 39 -6.72 0.56 3.13
C LEU A 39 -8.03 0.90 2.43
N PHE A 40 -8.15 2.07 1.81
CA PHE A 40 -9.36 2.48 1.09
C PHE A 40 -9.32 2.14 -0.41
N LEU A 41 -8.16 2.25 -1.05
CA LEU A 41 -7.99 2.10 -2.50
C LEU A 41 -7.42 0.75 -2.93
N GLY A 42 -6.81 -0.01 -2.00
CA GLY A 42 -6.26 -1.34 -2.26
C GLY A 42 -5.24 -1.37 -3.39
N PRO A 43 -5.37 -2.31 -4.36
CA PRO A 43 -4.45 -2.44 -5.50
C PRO A 43 -4.31 -1.18 -6.36
N ILE A 44 -5.32 -0.31 -6.38
CA ILE A 44 -5.27 0.96 -7.13
C ILE A 44 -4.19 1.87 -6.55
N ALA A 45 -4.04 1.89 -5.21
CA ALA A 45 -2.96 2.62 -4.57
C ALA A 45 -1.58 2.08 -4.99
N THR A 46 -1.44 0.76 -5.13
CA THR A 46 -0.21 0.14 -5.65
C THR A 46 0.10 0.61 -7.05
N PHE A 47 -0.89 0.61 -7.95
CA PHE A 47 -0.71 1.06 -9.32
C PHE A 47 -0.24 2.51 -9.37
N ILE A 48 -0.88 3.41 -8.61
CA ILE A 48 -0.50 4.83 -8.57
C ILE A 48 0.93 5.00 -8.01
N LEU A 49 1.25 4.26 -6.94
CA LEU A 49 2.56 4.30 -6.29
C LEU A 49 3.69 3.82 -7.22
N VAL A 50 3.45 2.77 -8.00
CA VAL A 50 4.46 2.20 -8.89
C VAL A 50 4.58 3.01 -10.17
N ALA A 51 3.46 3.32 -10.83
CA ALA A 51 3.45 3.95 -12.15
C ALA A 51 3.83 5.44 -12.11
N PHE A 52 3.44 6.17 -11.07
CA PHE A 52 3.55 7.63 -11.06
C PHE A 52 4.45 8.18 -9.95
N CYS A 53 4.67 7.45 -8.86
CA CYS A 53 5.48 7.95 -7.74
C CYS A 53 6.95 7.57 -7.92
N ARG A 54 7.75 8.56 -8.34
CA ARG A 54 9.22 8.44 -8.33
C ARG A 54 9.75 8.55 -6.90
N LYS A 55 10.95 7.98 -6.67
CA LYS A 55 11.69 8.11 -5.42
C LYS A 55 11.97 9.61 -5.18
N LEU A 56 11.62 10.11 -4.00
CA LEU A 56 11.94 11.48 -3.62
C LEU A 56 13.44 11.61 -3.31
N PRO A 57 14.06 12.76 -3.63
CA PRO A 57 15.46 13.00 -3.29
C PRO A 57 15.65 12.93 -1.77
N GLU A 58 16.72 12.27 -1.36
CA GLU A 58 17.09 12.21 0.05
C GLU A 58 17.62 13.59 0.48
N ILE A 59 17.07 14.12 1.57
CA ILE A 59 17.63 15.31 2.19
C ILE A 59 18.89 14.85 2.92
N PRO A 60 20.09 15.33 2.53
CA PRO A 60 21.29 15.07 3.29
C PRO A 60 21.12 15.72 4.67
N VAL A 61 21.07 14.88 5.70
CA VAL A 61 21.11 15.29 7.11
C VAL A 61 22.54 15.25 7.63
#